data_AF-A0A1G1K308-F1
#
_entry.id   AF-A0A1G1K308-F1
#
_cell.length_a   1.000
_cell.length_b   1.000
_cell.length_c   1.000
_cell.angle_alpha   90.00
_cell.angle_beta   90.00
_cell.angle_gamma   90.00
#
_symmetry.space_group_name_H-M   'P 1'
#
loop_
_entity.id
_entity.type
_entity.pdbx_description
1 polymer ?
#
loop_
_entity_poly.entity_id
_entity_poly.type
_entity_poly.pdbx_seq_one_letter_code
_entity_poly.pdbx_strand_id
1 'polypeptide(L)'
;MVLIKEKDKNKHMIKMKRNKRGFTLGEMVVTVAIIGTITAVSVPNYMRVKMQVNMEMVKQHLKTIGTHMNDVYNRNKQFPQDINRLGSSGEEVAITASLFGINRREYTTDGYTTGPNLSTFQFRTCPQAGRWGIAGDRCFTLTPLGITEDSGNGAAAFGVGASWGNSIPVYIISGINASASGGGLLKNLADLTNAEQIEYAAAWLEITALQLNGKSDYKIQNTLDGPALSFIDFKQPGQNSKLFDALLPSLIETLKAKGIYLTVKERPVADAGTTYSAVQKALGRNIGFVNVSSYASYYSQAREFSFQLAQPVKNKAEYRARIASASQTFFKYYIL
;
A
#
# COMPACT_ATOMS: atom_id res chain seq x y z
N MET A 1 -80.56 43.23 -45.13
CA MET A 1 -81.15 41.97 -45.64
C MET A 1 -80.21 40.82 -45.27
N VAL A 2 -80.79 39.83 -44.57
CA VAL A 2 -80.27 38.51 -44.18
C VAL A 2 -79.13 38.44 -43.13
N LEU A 3 -79.53 37.89 -41.98
CA LEU A 3 -78.75 37.38 -40.86
C LEU A 3 -77.93 36.15 -41.26
N ILE A 4 -76.64 36.10 -40.92
CA ILE A 4 -75.89 34.84 -40.85
C ILE A 4 -75.51 34.61 -39.40
N LYS A 5 -76.19 33.64 -38.78
CA LYS A 5 -75.90 33.09 -37.45
C LYS A 5 -74.48 32.53 -37.44
N GLU A 6 -73.63 33.07 -36.58
CA GLU A 6 -72.32 32.51 -36.29
C GLU A 6 -72.48 31.25 -35.44
N LYS A 7 -71.98 30.13 -35.98
CA LYS A 7 -72.17 28.77 -35.45
C LYS A 7 -71.13 28.51 -34.37
N ASP A 8 -71.59 28.39 -33.12
CA ASP A 8 -70.78 27.99 -31.95
C ASP A 8 -69.95 26.73 -32.24
N LYS A 9 -68.64 26.91 -32.38
CA LYS A 9 -67.68 25.81 -32.42
C LYS A 9 -67.32 25.44 -30.99
N ASN A 10 -68.15 24.62 -30.36
CA ASN A 10 -67.79 23.92 -29.12
C ASN A 10 -66.65 22.94 -29.41
N LYS A 11 -65.42 23.45 -29.26
CA LYS A 11 -64.18 22.68 -29.29
C LYS A 11 -64.16 21.82 -28.03
N HIS A 12 -64.59 20.56 -28.14
CA HIS A 12 -64.43 19.56 -27.08
C HIS A 12 -62.94 19.40 -26.76
N MET A 13 -62.49 20.19 -25.79
CA MET A 13 -61.15 20.14 -25.25
C MET A 13 -61.08 18.90 -24.35
N ILE A 14 -60.63 17.78 -24.91
CA ILE A 14 -60.30 16.58 -24.14
C ILE A 14 -59.22 16.98 -23.14
N LYS A 15 -59.64 17.26 -21.91
CA LYS A 15 -58.77 17.60 -20.79
C LYS A 15 -58.04 16.31 -20.41
N MET A 16 -56.87 16.07 -20.98
CA MET A 16 -55.99 14.99 -20.54
C MET A 16 -55.66 15.25 -19.06
N LYS A 17 -56.29 14.47 -18.18
CA LYS A 17 -56.04 14.49 -16.75
C LYS A 17 -54.61 14.01 -16.55
N ARG A 18 -53.64 14.93 -16.48
CA ARG A 18 -52.26 14.61 -16.10
C ARG A 18 -52.33 14.03 -14.69
N ASN A 19 -52.27 12.71 -14.59
CA ASN A 19 -52.09 11.98 -13.34
C ASN A 19 -50.71 12.38 -12.80
N LYS A 20 -50.66 13.45 -12.01
CA LYS A 20 -49.47 13.83 -11.24
C LYS A 20 -49.31 12.83 -10.10
N ARG A 21 -48.88 11.61 -10.41
CA ARG A 21 -48.30 10.69 -9.41
C ARG A 21 -46.85 11.13 -9.22
N GLY A 22 -46.64 12.11 -8.35
CA GLY A 22 -45.30 12.45 -7.87
C GLY A 22 -44.88 11.44 -6.80
N PHE A 23 -43.59 11.08 -6.78
CA PHE A 23 -43.02 10.27 -5.70
C PHE A 23 -43.28 10.94 -4.35
N THR A 24 -43.82 10.18 -3.41
CA THR A 24 -44.03 10.63 -2.03
C THR A 24 -42.70 10.66 -1.27
N LEU A 25 -42.63 11.49 -0.22
CA LEU A 25 -41.44 11.55 0.64
C LEU A 25 -41.13 10.18 1.26
N GLY A 26 -42.17 9.42 1.64
CA GLY A 26 -42.03 8.07 2.20
C GLY A 26 -41.45 7.05 1.20
N GLU A 27 -41.88 7.09 -0.07
CA GLU A 27 -41.32 6.22 -1.12
C GLU A 27 -39.84 6.48 -1.37
N MET A 28 -39.40 7.74 -1.35
CA MET A 28 -37.99 8.07 -1.48
C MET A 28 -37.17 7.66 -0.26
N VAL A 29 -37.68 7.83 0.97
CA VAL A 29 -36.97 7.42 2.20
C VAL A 29 -36.75 5.91 2.24
N VAL A 30 -37.79 5.11 1.97
CA VAL A 30 -37.66 3.65 1.98
C VAL A 30 -36.74 3.17 0.87
N THR A 31 -36.84 3.76 -0.33
CA THR A 31 -35.99 3.37 -1.47
C THR A 31 -34.52 3.64 -1.18
N VAL A 32 -34.18 4.81 -0.65
CA VAL A 32 -32.79 5.14 -0.29
C VAL A 32 -32.28 4.26 0.85
N ALA A 33 -33.13 3.88 1.82
CA ALA A 33 -32.75 2.96 2.88
C ALA A 33 -32.43 1.54 2.36
N ILE A 34 -33.24 1.02 1.42
CA ILE A 34 -33.00 -0.28 0.79
C ILE A 34 -31.76 -0.24 -0.10
N ILE A 35 -31.62 0.78 -0.95
CA ILE A 35 -30.43 0.93 -1.81
C ILE A 35 -29.19 1.12 -0.94
N GLY A 36 -29.27 1.89 0.14
CA GLY A 36 -28.16 2.12 1.07
C GLY A 36 -27.69 0.84 1.76
N THR A 37 -28.61 0.01 2.24
CA THR A 37 -28.28 -1.28 2.87
C THR A 37 -27.66 -2.26 1.87
N ILE A 38 -28.20 -2.38 0.66
CA ILE A 38 -27.61 -3.22 -0.41
C ILE A 38 -26.22 -2.70 -0.78
N THR A 39 -26.07 -1.39 -1.01
CA THR A 39 -24.81 -0.77 -1.42
C THR A 39 -23.72 -0.96 -0.36
N ALA A 40 -24.06 -0.84 0.93
CA ALA A 40 -23.11 -1.02 2.04
C ALA A 40 -22.45 -2.40 2.04
N VAL A 41 -23.19 -3.46 1.69
CA VAL A 41 -22.67 -4.83 1.63
C VAL A 41 -22.04 -5.13 0.26
N SER A 42 -22.64 -4.67 -0.82
CA SER A 42 -22.23 -5.02 -2.19
C SER A 42 -20.95 -4.30 -2.63
N VAL A 43 -20.73 -3.04 -2.23
CA VAL A 43 -19.53 -2.28 -2.64
C VAL A 43 -18.21 -2.94 -2.20
N PRO A 44 -18.00 -3.30 -0.92
CA PRO A 44 -16.74 -3.94 -0.53
C PRO A 44 -16.53 -5.30 -1.22
N ASN A 45 -17.59 -6.07 -1.42
CA ASN A 45 -17.51 -7.34 -2.14
C ASN A 45 -17.15 -7.14 -3.62
N TYR A 46 -17.82 -6.19 -4.30
CA TYR A 46 -17.52 -5.84 -5.68
C TYR A 46 -16.06 -5.43 -5.87
N MET A 47 -15.51 -4.64 -4.94
CA MET A 47 -14.10 -4.23 -4.99
C MET A 47 -13.14 -5.42 -4.90
N ARG A 48 -13.42 -6.42 -4.05
CA ARG A 48 -12.63 -7.66 -3.95
C ARG A 48 -12.71 -8.49 -5.22
N VAL A 49 -13.91 -8.67 -5.79
CA VAL A 49 -14.11 -9.43 -7.04
C VAL A 49 -13.40 -8.74 -8.20
N LYS A 50 -13.52 -7.42 -8.31
CA LYS A 50 -12.81 -6.65 -9.35
C LYS A 50 -11.30 -6.84 -9.25
N MET A 51 -10.75 -6.81 -8.04
CA MET A 51 -9.33 -7.05 -7.80
C MET A 51 -8.90 -8.46 -8.26
N GLN A 52 -9.66 -9.49 -7.91
CA GLN A 52 -9.39 -10.86 -8.35
C GLN A 52 -9.45 -11.00 -9.87
N VAL A 53 -10.46 -10.42 -10.52
CA VAL A 53 -10.57 -10.41 -11.98
C VAL A 53 -9.39 -9.71 -12.63
N ASN A 54 -8.96 -8.57 -12.09
CA ASN A 54 -7.77 -7.88 -12.60
C ASN A 54 -6.53 -8.76 -12.53
N MET A 55 -6.30 -9.43 -11.40
CA MET A 55 -5.17 -10.34 -11.20
C MET A 55 -5.17 -11.50 -12.20
N GLU A 56 -6.33 -12.16 -12.40
CA GLU A 56 -6.45 -13.25 -13.37
C GLU A 56 -6.22 -12.78 -14.81
N MET A 57 -6.71 -11.60 -15.15
CA MET A 57 -6.46 -11.03 -16.47
C MET A 57 -4.98 -10.65 -16.67
N VAL A 58 -4.31 -10.15 -15.63
CA VAL A 58 -2.85 -9.89 -15.67
C VAL A 58 -2.10 -11.20 -15.91
N LYS A 59 -2.44 -12.28 -15.21
CA LYS A 59 -1.86 -13.61 -15.48
C LYS A 59 -2.10 -14.07 -16.91
N GLN A 60 -3.29 -13.83 -17.47
CA GLN A 60 -3.59 -14.17 -18.86
C GLN A 60 -2.67 -13.41 -19.84
N HIS A 61 -2.49 -12.10 -19.64
CA HIS A 61 -1.53 -11.32 -20.44
C HIS A 61 -0.10 -11.82 -20.28
N LEU A 62 0.32 -12.18 -19.05
CA LEU A 62 1.64 -12.76 -18.81
C LEU A 62 1.85 -14.09 -19.53
N LYS A 63 0.81 -14.95 -19.63
CA LYS A 63 0.88 -16.19 -20.39
C LYS A 63 1.11 -15.89 -21.88
N THR A 64 0.35 -14.94 -22.45
CA THR A 64 0.53 -14.50 -23.82
C THR A 64 1.93 -13.95 -24.07
N ILE A 65 2.44 -13.10 -23.16
CA ILE A 65 3.82 -12.60 -23.23
C ILE A 65 4.80 -13.77 -23.22
N GLY A 66 4.68 -14.72 -22.27
CA GLY A 66 5.60 -15.85 -22.15
C GLY A 66 5.66 -16.73 -23.39
N THR A 67 4.51 -17.04 -23.99
CA THR A 67 4.44 -17.80 -25.24
C THR A 67 5.19 -17.09 -26.37
N HIS A 68 4.86 -15.83 -26.63
CA HIS A 68 5.49 -15.08 -27.71
C HIS A 68 6.97 -14.75 -27.43
N MET A 69 7.36 -14.63 -26.16
CA MET A 69 8.75 -14.43 -25.78
C MET A 69 9.60 -15.66 -26.13
N ASN A 70 9.05 -16.87 -25.92
CA ASN A 70 9.69 -18.12 -26.34
C ASN A 70 9.78 -18.22 -27.87
N ASP A 71 8.77 -17.75 -28.61
CA ASP A 71 8.81 -17.72 -30.07
C ASP A 71 9.90 -16.77 -30.60
N VAL A 72 10.01 -15.57 -30.00
CA VAL A 72 11.09 -14.61 -30.29
C VAL A 72 12.45 -15.23 -30.02
N TYR A 73 12.62 -15.92 -28.89
CA TYR A 73 13.86 -16.61 -28.55
C TYR A 73 14.18 -17.73 -29.55
N ASN A 74 13.19 -18.52 -29.97
CA ASN A 74 13.40 -19.59 -30.94
C ASN A 74 13.91 -19.08 -32.28
N ARG A 75 13.45 -17.88 -32.70
CA ARG A 75 13.87 -17.20 -33.93
C ARG A 75 15.25 -16.55 -33.81
N ASN A 76 15.45 -15.73 -32.78
CA ASN A 76 16.61 -14.84 -32.68
C ASN A 76 17.74 -15.42 -31.81
N LYS A 77 17.49 -16.53 -31.12
CA LYS A 77 18.34 -17.13 -30.07
C LYS A 77 18.67 -16.20 -28.91
N GLN A 78 17.92 -15.10 -28.79
CA GLN A 78 18.07 -14.05 -27.80
C GLN A 78 16.70 -13.47 -27.45
N PHE A 79 16.50 -13.19 -26.18
CA PHE A 79 15.37 -12.40 -25.71
C PHE A 79 15.57 -10.92 -26.06
N PRO A 80 14.49 -10.14 -26.21
CA PRO A 80 14.59 -8.69 -26.41
C PRO A 80 15.38 -8.01 -25.29
N GLN A 81 16.22 -7.03 -25.62
CA GLN A 81 16.92 -6.24 -24.61
C GLN A 81 15.95 -5.34 -23.83
N ASP A 82 14.90 -4.86 -24.49
CA ASP A 82 13.86 -4.01 -23.88
C ASP A 82 12.48 -4.47 -24.36
N ILE A 83 11.66 -4.93 -23.42
CA ILE A 83 10.30 -5.41 -23.71
C ILE A 83 9.35 -4.29 -24.14
N ASN A 84 9.68 -3.02 -23.86
CA ASN A 84 8.87 -1.87 -24.23
C ASN A 84 9.26 -1.29 -25.61
N ARG A 85 10.32 -1.82 -26.23
CA ARG A 85 10.85 -1.36 -27.53
C ARG A 85 11.05 -2.53 -28.48
N LEU A 86 9.96 -3.21 -28.79
CA LEU A 86 9.94 -4.36 -29.70
C LEU A 86 9.73 -3.91 -31.16
N GLY A 87 10.07 -4.80 -32.10
CA GLY A 87 9.79 -4.61 -33.51
C GLY A 87 8.31 -4.78 -33.88
N SER A 88 8.05 -5.00 -35.16
CA SER A 88 6.69 -5.10 -35.73
C SER A 88 6.31 -6.53 -36.13
N SER A 89 7.07 -7.54 -35.70
CA SER A 89 6.67 -8.93 -35.92
C SER A 89 5.38 -9.27 -35.16
N GLY A 90 4.64 -10.29 -35.63
CA GLY A 90 3.36 -10.66 -35.03
C GLY A 90 3.46 -11.01 -33.54
N GLU A 91 4.55 -11.66 -33.14
CA GLU A 91 4.83 -12.03 -31.75
C GLU A 91 5.11 -10.79 -30.89
N GLU A 92 5.92 -9.87 -31.40
CA GLU A 92 6.27 -8.61 -30.73
C GLU A 92 5.04 -7.71 -30.54
N VAL A 93 4.17 -7.62 -31.54
CA VAL A 93 2.90 -6.88 -31.45
C VAL A 93 2.00 -7.49 -30.37
N ALA A 94 1.93 -8.82 -30.26
CA ALA A 94 1.15 -9.49 -29.23
C ALA A 94 1.69 -9.26 -27.81
N ILE A 95 3.03 -9.23 -27.65
CA ILE A 95 3.68 -8.85 -26.38
C ILE A 95 3.34 -7.41 -26.03
N THR A 96 3.49 -6.48 -26.97
CA THR A 96 3.15 -5.06 -26.76
C THR A 96 1.68 -4.87 -26.37
N ALA A 97 0.74 -5.54 -27.05
CA ALA A 97 -0.67 -5.49 -26.70
C ALA A 97 -0.95 -6.02 -25.29
N SER A 98 -0.27 -7.09 -24.89
CA SER A 98 -0.39 -7.67 -23.56
C SER A 98 0.17 -6.76 -22.47
N LEU A 99 1.28 -6.06 -22.74
CA LEU A 99 1.82 -5.02 -21.85
C LEU A 99 0.83 -3.86 -21.67
N PHE A 100 0.21 -3.37 -22.74
CA PHE A 100 -0.87 -2.39 -22.64
C PHE A 100 -2.06 -2.92 -21.81
N GLY A 101 -2.40 -4.20 -21.97
CA GLY A 101 -3.41 -4.88 -21.18
C GLY A 101 -3.10 -4.88 -19.68
N ILE A 102 -1.85 -5.14 -19.31
CA ILE A 102 -1.36 -5.09 -17.92
C ILE A 102 -1.42 -3.66 -17.38
N ASN A 103 -0.92 -2.68 -18.14
CA ASN A 103 -0.92 -1.27 -17.74
C ASN A 103 -2.33 -0.73 -17.48
N ARG A 104 -3.31 -1.07 -18.35
CA ARG A 104 -4.72 -0.68 -18.20
C ARG A 104 -5.37 -1.24 -16.92
N ARG A 105 -4.80 -2.30 -16.36
CA ARG A 105 -5.23 -2.90 -15.08
C ARG A 105 -4.47 -2.32 -13.90
N GLU A 106 -3.77 -1.20 -14.12
CA GLU A 106 -3.02 -0.47 -13.11
C GLU A 106 -1.88 -1.29 -12.50
N TYR A 107 -1.26 -2.14 -13.33
CA TYR A 107 -0.04 -2.89 -13.01
C TYR A 107 1.18 -2.29 -13.74
N THR A 108 2.37 -2.53 -13.22
CA THR A 108 3.64 -2.02 -13.76
C THR A 108 4.11 -2.83 -14.97
N THR A 109 4.84 -2.19 -15.89
CA THR A 109 5.35 -2.82 -17.13
C THR A 109 6.86 -2.59 -17.32
N ASP A 110 7.53 -2.03 -16.33
CA ASP A 110 8.94 -1.65 -16.33
C ASP A 110 9.86 -2.66 -15.65
N GLY A 111 9.31 -3.67 -14.97
CA GLY A 111 10.08 -4.70 -14.24
C GLY A 111 10.70 -5.79 -15.13
N TYR A 112 11.07 -5.47 -16.36
CA TYR A 112 11.72 -6.41 -17.29
C TYR A 112 13.24 -6.35 -17.15
N THR A 113 13.87 -7.51 -17.00
CA THR A 113 15.32 -7.66 -16.95
C THR A 113 15.76 -8.91 -17.71
N THR A 114 17.01 -8.91 -18.16
CA THR A 114 17.60 -10.02 -18.91
C THR A 114 18.86 -10.52 -18.23
N GLY A 115 19.11 -11.82 -18.35
CA GLY A 115 20.38 -12.42 -17.93
C GLY A 115 21.51 -12.22 -18.95
N PRO A 116 22.70 -12.77 -18.67
CA PRO A 116 23.84 -12.73 -19.59
C PRO A 116 23.47 -13.25 -20.98
N ASN A 117 24.02 -12.59 -22.01
CA ASN A 117 23.80 -12.93 -23.43
C ASN A 117 22.33 -12.96 -23.87
N LEU A 118 21.41 -12.32 -23.12
CA LEU A 118 19.97 -12.33 -23.40
C LEU A 118 19.39 -13.75 -23.51
N SER A 119 19.98 -14.70 -22.77
CA SER A 119 19.63 -16.12 -22.79
C SER A 119 18.49 -16.50 -21.84
N THR A 120 18.13 -15.59 -20.94
CA THR A 120 17.00 -15.69 -20.02
C THR A 120 16.42 -14.30 -19.79
N PHE A 121 15.15 -14.24 -19.40
CA PHE A 121 14.48 -13.01 -19.03
C PHE A 121 13.70 -13.19 -17.73
N GLN A 122 13.44 -12.07 -17.07
CA GLN A 122 12.50 -11.99 -15.97
C GLN A 122 11.62 -10.77 -16.23
N PHE A 123 10.31 -10.97 -16.20
CA PHE A 123 9.35 -9.86 -16.24
C PHE A 123 8.52 -9.86 -14.97
N ARG A 124 8.77 -8.87 -14.11
CA ARG A 124 8.02 -8.68 -12.87
C ARG A 124 7.02 -7.55 -13.03
N THR A 125 5.77 -7.83 -12.67
CA THR A 125 4.68 -6.84 -12.70
C THR A 125 3.96 -6.81 -11.36
N CYS A 126 3.66 -5.61 -10.88
CA CYS A 126 3.02 -5.35 -9.59
C CYS A 126 1.93 -4.29 -9.73
N PRO A 127 0.96 -4.18 -8.81
CA PRO A 127 0.11 -3.01 -8.72
C PRO A 127 0.97 -1.73 -8.69
N GLN A 128 0.57 -0.74 -9.50
CA GLN A 128 1.22 0.57 -9.54
C GLN A 128 1.16 1.26 -8.17
N ALA A 129 2.03 2.24 -7.94
CA ALA A 129 2.04 3.01 -6.70
C ALA A 129 0.65 3.60 -6.40
N GLY A 130 0.14 3.38 -5.18
CA GLY A 130 -1.21 3.79 -4.77
C GLY A 130 -2.36 2.91 -5.27
N ARG A 131 -2.07 1.80 -5.98
CA ARG A 131 -3.09 0.88 -6.53
C ARG A 131 -3.14 -0.48 -5.83
N TRP A 132 -2.34 -0.66 -4.79
CA TRP A 132 -2.37 -1.83 -3.91
C TRP A 132 -3.70 -1.94 -3.17
N GLY A 133 -4.32 -3.12 -3.19
CA GLY A 133 -5.65 -3.37 -2.63
C GLY A 133 -6.81 -2.79 -3.44
N ILE A 134 -6.52 -2.17 -4.59
CA ILE A 134 -7.51 -1.63 -5.55
C ILE A 134 -7.41 -2.39 -6.87
N ALA A 135 -6.21 -2.43 -7.45
CA ALA A 135 -5.89 -3.13 -8.68
C ALA A 135 -5.56 -4.60 -8.43
N GLY A 136 -4.79 -4.86 -7.37
CA GLY A 136 -4.33 -6.18 -6.97
C GLY A 136 -3.64 -6.15 -5.61
N ASP A 137 -3.38 -7.33 -5.05
CA ASP A 137 -2.72 -7.50 -3.74
C ASP A 137 -1.33 -8.18 -3.83
N ARG A 138 -0.93 -8.65 -5.02
CA ARG A 138 0.32 -9.39 -5.24
C ARG A 138 0.99 -9.04 -6.56
N CYS A 139 2.29 -9.34 -6.61
CA CYS A 139 3.07 -9.25 -7.84
C CYS A 139 3.12 -10.60 -8.56
N PHE A 140 3.37 -10.56 -9.86
CA PHE A 140 3.60 -11.73 -10.68
C PHE A 140 4.96 -11.62 -11.35
N THR A 141 5.68 -12.73 -11.38
CA THR A 141 6.96 -12.81 -12.08
C THR A 141 6.85 -13.86 -13.17
N LEU A 142 7.13 -13.47 -14.40
CA LEU A 142 7.21 -14.34 -15.56
C LEU A 142 8.68 -14.62 -15.87
N THR A 143 9.00 -15.90 -16.04
CA THR A 143 10.29 -16.40 -16.52
C THR A 143 10.02 -17.38 -17.67
N PRO A 144 11.05 -17.82 -18.42
CA PRO A 144 10.89 -18.89 -19.40
C PRO A 144 10.27 -20.19 -18.85
N LEU A 145 10.38 -20.42 -17.52
CA LEU A 145 9.85 -21.59 -16.83
C LEU A 145 8.37 -21.46 -16.44
N GLY A 146 7.80 -20.26 -16.52
CA GLY A 146 6.40 -20.00 -16.19
C GLY A 146 6.20 -18.77 -15.30
N ILE A 147 4.98 -18.66 -14.78
CA ILE A 147 4.54 -17.56 -13.92
C ILE A 147 4.60 -18.02 -12.47
N THR A 148 5.29 -17.26 -11.64
CA THR A 148 5.25 -17.40 -10.19
C THR A 148 4.47 -16.23 -9.58
N GLU A 149 3.68 -16.56 -8.57
CA GLU A 149 3.08 -15.53 -7.71
C GLU A 149 4.08 -15.18 -6.63
N ASP A 150 4.42 -13.90 -6.55
CA ASP A 150 5.15 -13.38 -5.41
C ASP A 150 4.11 -12.91 -4.41
N SER A 151 3.79 -13.77 -3.43
CA SER A 151 2.83 -13.47 -2.35
C SER A 151 3.36 -12.39 -1.39
N GLY A 152 4.52 -11.82 -1.64
CA GLY A 152 5.05 -10.77 -0.82
C GLY A 152 6.28 -10.19 -1.47
N ASN A 153 6.08 -9.13 -2.27
CA ASN A 153 6.92 -7.95 -2.13
C ASN A 153 6.40 -6.80 -2.99
N GLY A 154 5.32 -6.16 -2.51
CA GLY A 154 5.14 -4.74 -2.82
C GLY A 154 6.42 -3.96 -2.50
N ALA A 155 7.17 -4.40 -1.47
CA ALA A 155 8.47 -3.87 -1.09
C ALA A 155 9.49 -3.77 -2.24
N ALA A 156 9.61 -4.79 -3.09
CA ALA A 156 10.56 -4.75 -4.21
C ALA A 156 10.23 -3.66 -5.24
N ALA A 157 8.94 -3.31 -5.41
CA ALA A 157 8.54 -2.15 -6.22
C ALA A 157 8.97 -0.81 -5.59
N PHE A 158 9.33 -0.80 -4.30
CA PHE A 158 9.93 0.33 -3.60
C PHE A 158 11.45 0.21 -3.48
N GLY A 159 12.09 -0.65 -4.29
CA GLY A 159 13.55 -0.81 -4.28
C GLY A 159 14.10 -1.50 -3.04
N VAL A 160 13.24 -2.24 -2.32
CA VAL A 160 13.63 -3.00 -1.14
C VAL A 160 14.29 -4.32 -1.55
N GLY A 161 15.47 -4.60 -0.99
CA GLY A 161 16.24 -5.82 -1.27
C GLY A 161 15.61 -7.08 -0.69
N ALA A 162 15.93 -8.24 -1.27
CA ALA A 162 15.36 -9.54 -0.86
C ALA A 162 15.58 -9.87 0.63
N SER A 163 16.69 -9.40 1.23
CA SER A 163 16.99 -9.57 2.66
C SER A 163 15.93 -8.96 3.59
N TRP A 164 15.15 -7.99 3.10
CA TRP A 164 14.13 -7.30 3.88
C TRP A 164 12.79 -8.05 3.95
N GLY A 165 12.60 -9.07 3.12
CA GLY A 165 11.29 -9.71 2.96
C GLY A 165 10.23 -8.66 2.60
N ASN A 166 9.04 -8.77 3.21
CA ASN A 166 7.87 -7.94 2.93
C ASN A 166 7.80 -6.61 3.68
N SER A 167 8.92 -6.16 4.25
CA SER A 167 8.95 -4.94 5.04
C SER A 167 9.44 -3.74 4.23
N ILE A 168 8.79 -2.60 4.39
CA ILE A 168 9.08 -1.36 3.66
C ILE A 168 9.44 -0.26 4.65
N PRO A 169 10.73 0.13 4.76
CA PRO A 169 11.15 1.20 5.65
C PRO A 169 10.76 2.57 5.07
N VAL A 170 9.62 3.10 5.51
CA VAL A 170 9.08 4.39 5.05
C VAL A 170 9.50 5.57 5.92
N TYR A 171 10.16 5.30 7.04
CA TYR A 171 10.61 6.32 7.99
C TYR A 171 11.90 5.90 8.70
N ILE A 172 12.67 6.88 9.15
CA ILE A 172 13.84 6.65 10.01
C ILE A 172 13.70 7.48 11.27
N ILE A 173 14.25 6.97 12.36
CA ILE A 173 14.42 7.70 13.61
C ILE A 173 15.85 7.52 14.10
N SER A 174 16.35 8.53 14.79
CA SER A 174 17.64 8.52 15.46
C SER A 174 17.40 8.57 16.97
N GLY A 175 16.98 7.45 17.55
CA GLY A 175 16.90 7.30 19.00
C GLY A 175 15.50 7.09 19.54
N ILE A 176 15.10 5.82 19.59
CA ILE A 176 14.34 5.31 20.75
C ILE A 176 15.01 5.75 22.08
N ASN A 177 16.33 6.00 22.04
CA ASN A 177 17.20 6.40 23.15
C ASN A 177 17.65 7.89 23.12
N ALA A 178 16.97 8.80 22.42
CA ALA A 178 17.50 10.16 22.18
C ALA A 178 17.91 10.89 23.48
N SER A 179 19.13 11.43 23.45
CA SER A 179 19.83 12.19 24.48
C SER A 179 19.14 13.51 24.80
N ALA A 180 19.28 13.95 26.07
CA ALA A 180 19.06 15.25 26.74
C ALA A 180 18.08 16.33 26.18
N SER A 181 17.82 16.43 24.88
CA SER A 181 17.01 17.49 24.26
C SER A 181 15.92 16.99 23.28
N GLY A 182 15.70 15.67 23.12
CA GLY A 182 14.61 15.13 22.28
C GLY A 182 13.82 14.02 22.98
N GLY A 183 12.49 14.07 22.88
CA GLY A 183 11.54 13.13 23.53
C GLY A 183 11.61 11.68 23.04
N GLY A 184 12.74 10.99 23.29
CA GLY A 184 12.92 9.57 23.02
C GLY A 184 12.12 8.69 23.99
N LEU A 185 11.62 7.55 23.50
CA LEU A 185 10.82 6.59 24.25
C LEU A 185 11.49 6.17 25.58
N LEU A 186 12.81 5.95 25.61
CA LEU A 186 13.48 5.48 26.83
C LEU A 186 13.66 6.53 27.94
N LYS A 187 13.60 7.83 27.64
CA LYS A 187 13.84 8.88 28.65
C LYS A 187 12.82 8.81 29.78
N ASN A 188 11.56 8.56 29.44
CA ASN A 188 10.45 8.55 30.40
C ASN A 188 10.19 7.16 31.00
N LEU A 189 10.92 6.12 30.58
CA LEU A 189 10.72 4.76 31.09
C LEU A 189 11.41 4.51 32.44
N ALA A 190 12.52 5.20 32.71
CA ALA A 190 13.35 4.92 33.88
C ALA A 190 12.64 5.20 35.23
N ASP A 191 11.73 6.17 35.25
CA ASP A 191 11.01 6.59 36.47
C ASP A 191 9.63 5.91 36.63
N LEU A 192 9.28 5.00 35.72
CA LEU A 192 7.98 4.32 35.68
C LEU A 192 8.06 2.90 36.23
N THR A 193 6.95 2.40 36.79
CA THR A 193 6.80 0.98 37.13
C THR A 193 6.80 0.11 35.87
N ASN A 194 7.10 -1.19 35.99
CA ASN A 194 7.11 -2.12 34.85
C ASN A 194 5.79 -2.12 34.05
N ALA A 195 4.65 -1.95 34.73
CA ALA A 195 3.34 -1.89 34.06
C ALA A 195 3.16 -0.60 33.26
N GLU A 196 3.53 0.54 33.85
CA GLU A 196 3.47 1.85 33.20
C GLU A 196 4.47 1.95 32.03
N GLN A 197 5.63 1.31 32.16
CA GLN A 197 6.61 1.20 31.09
C GLN A 197 6.04 0.52 29.84
N ILE A 198 5.34 -0.61 30.03
CA ILE A 198 4.69 -1.35 28.95
C ILE A 198 3.57 -0.49 28.34
N GLU A 199 2.74 0.14 29.18
CA GLU A 199 1.62 0.97 28.70
C GLU A 199 2.10 2.15 27.85
N TYR A 200 3.11 2.88 28.34
CA TYR A 200 3.70 4.01 27.63
C TYR A 200 4.38 3.60 26.33
N ALA A 201 5.21 2.55 26.36
CA ALA A 201 5.92 2.09 25.17
C ALA A 201 4.98 1.46 24.13
N ALA A 202 3.93 0.74 24.56
CA ALA A 202 2.91 0.23 23.65
C ALA A 202 2.14 1.39 23.00
N ALA A 203 1.78 2.43 23.74
CA ALA A 203 1.10 3.61 23.21
C ALA A 203 1.96 4.34 22.16
N TRP A 204 3.25 4.53 22.40
CA TRP A 204 4.17 5.14 21.43
C TRP A 204 4.33 4.30 20.17
N LEU A 205 4.47 2.97 20.30
CA LEU A 205 4.58 2.06 19.16
C LEU A 205 3.27 1.99 18.37
N GLU A 206 2.11 2.02 19.04
CA GLU A 206 0.80 2.10 18.41
C GLU A 206 0.66 3.39 17.59
N ILE A 207 0.98 4.55 18.18
CA ILE A 207 1.02 5.84 17.48
C ILE A 207 1.89 5.75 16.23
N THR A 208 3.09 5.19 16.38
CA THR A 208 4.07 5.09 15.30
C THR A 208 3.55 4.18 14.19
N ALA A 209 3.03 2.99 14.51
CA ALA A 209 2.47 2.05 13.55
C ALA A 209 1.34 2.68 12.71
N LEU A 210 0.47 3.48 13.35
CA LEU A 210 -0.60 4.22 12.67
C LEU A 210 -0.05 5.33 11.78
N GLN A 211 0.99 6.05 12.22
CA GLN A 211 1.64 7.13 11.48
C GLN A 211 2.35 6.66 10.20
N LEU A 212 2.86 5.43 10.16
CA LEU A 212 3.64 4.93 9.02
C LEU A 212 2.85 4.95 7.70
N ASN A 213 1.53 4.69 7.73
CA ASN A 213 0.69 4.82 6.55
C ASN A 213 0.73 6.26 6.00
N GLY A 214 0.62 7.25 6.88
CA GLY A 214 0.81 8.67 6.51
C GLY A 214 2.23 8.98 6.03
N LYS A 215 3.26 8.33 6.60
CA LYS A 215 4.64 8.44 6.10
C LYS A 215 4.84 7.78 4.73
N SER A 216 3.93 6.94 4.26
CA SER A 216 3.88 6.45 2.87
C SER A 216 2.99 7.29 1.95
N ASP A 217 2.46 8.43 2.43
CA ASP A 217 1.38 9.20 1.76
C ASP A 217 0.15 8.35 1.45
N TYR A 218 -0.11 7.32 2.26
CA TYR A 218 -1.15 6.30 2.08
C TYR A 218 -1.05 5.52 0.76
N LYS A 219 0.11 5.57 0.09
CA LYS A 219 0.37 4.83 -1.17
C LYS A 219 0.54 3.34 -0.94
N ILE A 220 0.81 2.94 0.30
CA ILE A 220 1.00 1.56 0.73
C ILE A 220 -0.06 1.23 1.77
N GLN A 221 -0.79 0.14 1.57
CA GLN A 221 -1.79 -0.35 2.52
C GLN A 221 -1.16 -1.37 3.47
N ASN A 222 -0.90 -0.95 4.71
CA ASN A 222 -0.33 -1.80 5.74
C ASN A 222 -1.36 -2.79 6.30
N THR A 223 -1.42 -3.99 5.73
CA THR A 223 -2.37 -5.06 6.10
C THR A 223 -1.64 -6.31 6.59
N LEU A 224 -2.35 -7.21 7.26
CA LEU A 224 -1.80 -8.48 7.76
C LEU A 224 -1.17 -9.34 6.66
N ASP A 225 -1.79 -9.39 5.49
CA ASP A 225 -1.33 -10.20 4.36
C ASP A 225 -0.53 -9.37 3.35
N GLY A 226 -0.42 -8.06 3.58
CA GLY A 226 0.26 -7.10 2.70
C GLY A 226 1.62 -6.66 3.23
N PRO A 227 2.28 -5.71 2.55
CA PRO A 227 3.58 -5.20 2.95
C PRO A 227 3.54 -4.58 4.35
N ALA A 228 4.46 -5.01 5.20
CA ALA A 228 4.68 -4.41 6.49
C ALA A 228 5.29 -3.03 6.29
N LEU A 229 4.76 -2.01 6.94
CA LEU A 229 5.43 -0.73 7.00
C LEU A 229 6.38 -0.72 8.20
N SER A 230 7.61 -0.28 7.98
CA SER A 230 8.60 -0.20 9.03
C SER A 230 9.20 1.19 9.18
N PHE A 231 9.79 1.41 10.36
CA PHE A 231 10.80 2.43 10.53
C PHE A 231 12.14 1.78 10.91
N ILE A 232 13.23 2.50 10.65
CA ILE A 232 14.57 2.11 11.07
C ILE A 232 15.01 3.02 12.21
N ASP A 233 15.39 2.43 13.34
CA ASP A 233 16.08 3.11 14.43
C ASP A 233 17.59 2.96 14.26
N PHE A 234 18.29 4.08 14.10
CA PHE A 234 19.74 4.13 14.06
C PHE A 234 20.29 4.51 15.44
N LYS A 235 21.18 3.68 15.96
CA LYS A 235 21.73 3.79 17.31
C LYS A 235 23.18 4.25 17.29
N GLN A 236 23.49 5.25 18.11
CA GLN A 236 24.86 5.74 18.28
C GLN A 236 25.67 4.82 19.22
N PRO A 237 27.01 4.78 19.08
CA PRO A 237 27.87 4.10 20.04
C PRO A 237 27.59 4.52 21.49
N GLY A 238 27.47 3.55 22.40
CA GLY A 238 27.28 3.81 23.84
C GLY A 238 25.84 4.02 24.32
N GLN A 239 24.83 4.09 23.44
CA GLN A 239 23.44 4.14 23.88
C GLN A 239 22.97 2.82 24.50
N ASN A 240 22.26 2.87 25.63
CA ASN A 240 21.74 1.68 26.31
C ASN A 240 20.32 1.35 25.81
N SER A 241 20.13 0.16 25.24
CA SER A 241 18.82 -0.35 24.78
C SER A 241 18.27 -1.47 25.66
N LYS A 242 18.99 -1.89 26.72
CA LYS A 242 18.65 -3.09 27.51
C LYS A 242 17.25 -3.05 28.10
N LEU A 243 16.80 -1.87 28.55
CA LEU A 243 15.46 -1.70 29.11
C LEU A 243 14.38 -1.98 28.05
N PHE A 244 14.51 -1.40 26.86
CA PHE A 244 13.59 -1.67 25.76
C PHE A 244 13.64 -3.14 25.32
N ASP A 245 14.85 -3.69 25.21
CA ASP A 245 15.08 -5.09 24.81
C ASP A 245 14.41 -6.07 25.80
N ALA A 246 14.40 -5.75 27.09
CA ALA A 246 13.71 -6.54 28.12
C ALA A 246 12.18 -6.44 28.04
N LEU A 247 11.64 -5.28 27.64
CA LEU A 247 10.18 -5.06 27.51
C LEU A 247 9.61 -5.60 26.20
N LEU A 248 10.45 -5.82 25.19
CA LEU A 248 10.03 -6.15 23.83
C LEU A 248 9.04 -7.34 23.74
N PRO A 249 9.22 -8.47 24.46
CA PRO A 249 8.26 -9.58 24.41
C PRO A 249 6.86 -9.15 24.86
N SER A 250 6.74 -8.49 26.01
CA SER A 250 5.46 -8.01 26.56
C SER A 250 4.82 -6.94 25.68
N LEU A 251 5.62 -6.11 25.02
CA LEU A 251 5.15 -5.10 24.06
C LEU A 251 4.54 -5.75 22.82
N ILE A 252 5.18 -6.80 22.28
CA ILE A 252 4.66 -7.54 21.12
C ILE A 252 3.29 -8.14 21.46
N GLU A 253 3.12 -8.73 22.63
CA GLU A 253 1.83 -9.30 23.06
C GLU A 253 0.75 -8.22 23.25
N THR A 254 1.11 -7.11 23.90
CA THR A 254 0.20 -5.97 24.13
C THR A 254 -0.27 -5.36 22.81
N LEU A 255 0.63 -5.18 21.85
CA LEU A 255 0.30 -4.65 20.52
C LEU A 255 -0.53 -5.66 19.71
N LYS A 256 -0.21 -6.95 19.80
CA LYS A 256 -0.97 -8.00 19.11
C LYS A 256 -2.42 -8.05 19.57
N ALA A 257 -2.68 -7.87 20.87
CA ALA A 257 -4.03 -7.75 21.41
C ALA A 257 -4.83 -6.55 20.82
N LYS A 258 -4.12 -5.50 20.39
CA LYS A 258 -4.68 -4.33 19.69
C LYS A 258 -4.75 -4.52 18.16
N GLY A 259 -4.43 -5.70 17.65
CA GLY A 259 -4.40 -5.99 16.22
C GLY A 259 -3.19 -5.40 15.48
N ILE A 260 -2.11 -5.11 16.20
CA ILE A 260 -0.86 -4.55 15.68
C ILE A 260 0.25 -5.60 15.84
N TYR A 261 0.81 -6.06 14.74
CA TYR A 261 1.80 -7.12 14.72
C TYR A 261 3.18 -6.49 14.50
N LEU A 262 4.00 -6.49 15.54
CA LEU A 262 5.35 -5.94 15.52
C LEU A 262 6.37 -7.06 15.30
N THR A 263 7.28 -6.85 14.35
CA THR A 263 8.50 -7.65 14.16
C THR A 263 9.71 -6.74 14.22
N VAL A 264 10.73 -7.12 15.00
CA VAL A 264 11.99 -6.36 15.11
C VAL A 264 13.14 -7.18 14.53
N LYS A 265 13.96 -6.55 13.68
CA LYS A 265 15.13 -7.19 13.05
C LYS A 265 16.34 -6.28 13.08
N GLU A 266 17.51 -6.84 13.35
CA GLU A 266 18.77 -6.11 13.18
C GLU A 266 19.14 -6.04 11.69
N ARG A 267 19.68 -4.89 11.27
CA ARG A 267 20.07 -4.62 9.89
C ARG A 267 21.48 -4.03 9.84
N PRO A 268 22.27 -4.34 8.79
CA PRO A 268 23.51 -3.61 8.54
C PRO A 268 23.20 -2.13 8.31
N VAL A 269 23.96 -1.22 8.95
CA VAL A 269 23.74 0.24 8.84
C VAL A 269 23.79 0.72 7.39
N ALA A 270 24.72 0.19 6.60
CA ALA A 270 24.87 0.54 5.20
C ALA A 270 23.65 0.12 4.35
N ASP A 271 23.19 -1.13 4.52
CA ASP A 271 22.03 -1.69 3.83
C ASP A 271 20.72 -0.99 4.21
N ALA A 272 20.59 -0.60 5.48
CA ALA A 272 19.47 0.18 5.98
C ALA A 272 19.39 1.58 5.36
N GLY A 273 20.54 2.28 5.25
CA GLY A 273 20.60 3.60 4.64
C GLY A 273 20.29 3.60 3.14
N THR A 274 20.83 2.62 2.40
CA THR A 274 20.56 2.46 0.96
C THR A 274 19.11 2.10 0.70
N THR A 275 18.57 1.12 1.43
CA THR A 275 17.18 0.66 1.27
C THR A 275 16.18 1.78 1.56
N TYR A 276 16.36 2.52 2.66
CA TYR A 276 15.49 3.66 2.96
C TYR A 276 15.51 4.71 1.83
N SER A 277 16.69 5.03 1.31
CA SER A 277 16.83 6.00 0.21
C SER A 277 16.10 5.54 -1.06
N ALA A 278 16.17 4.24 -1.38
CA ALA A 278 15.44 3.65 -2.50
C ALA A 278 13.92 3.75 -2.31
N VAL A 279 13.41 3.45 -1.11
CA VAL A 279 11.98 3.56 -0.79
C VAL A 279 11.49 4.99 -0.94
N GLN A 280 12.20 5.99 -0.43
CA GLN A 280 11.75 7.38 -0.53
C GLN A 280 11.76 7.87 -1.99
N LYS A 281 12.75 7.45 -2.79
CA LYS A 281 12.77 7.72 -4.23
C LYS A 281 11.56 7.10 -4.92
N ALA A 282 11.21 5.84 -4.61
CA ALA A 282 10.03 5.17 -5.15
C ALA A 282 8.71 5.82 -4.70
N LEU A 283 8.68 6.44 -3.50
CA LEU A 283 7.56 7.26 -3.04
C LEU A 283 7.49 8.65 -3.73
N GLY A 284 8.44 8.98 -4.60
CA GLY A 284 8.50 10.26 -5.33
C GLY A 284 9.03 11.42 -4.48
N ARG A 285 9.76 11.13 -3.39
CA ARG A 285 10.32 12.15 -2.51
C ARG A 285 11.78 12.42 -2.85
N ASN A 286 12.12 13.70 -2.95
CA ASN A 286 13.50 14.15 -3.04
C ASN A 286 14.04 14.39 -1.63
N ILE A 287 14.27 13.31 -0.88
CA ILE A 287 15.02 13.42 0.37
C ILE A 287 16.51 13.55 0.04
N GLY A 288 17.23 14.42 0.77
CA GLY A 288 18.69 14.45 0.69
C GLY A 288 19.24 13.04 0.93
N PHE A 289 20.15 12.60 0.06
CA PHE A 289 20.73 11.26 0.12
C PHE A 289 21.21 10.95 1.55
N VAL A 290 20.80 9.81 2.09
CA VAL A 290 21.47 9.27 3.28
C VAL A 290 22.90 8.97 2.86
N ASN A 291 23.86 9.77 3.32
CA ASN A 291 25.26 9.51 3.04
C ASN A 291 25.69 8.25 3.80
N VAL A 292 25.67 7.12 3.09
CA VAL A 292 25.87 5.78 3.65
C VAL A 292 27.20 5.66 4.38
N SER A 293 28.27 6.28 3.88
CA SER A 293 29.58 6.24 4.54
C SER A 293 29.58 7.03 5.85
N SER A 294 28.97 8.22 5.86
CA SER A 294 28.80 9.00 7.09
C SER A 294 27.92 8.27 8.11
N TYR A 295 26.82 7.65 7.67
CA TYR A 295 25.93 6.89 8.56
C TYR A 295 26.63 5.67 9.16
N ALA A 296 27.37 4.92 8.35
CA ALA A 296 28.14 3.76 8.82
C ALA A 296 29.25 4.15 9.82
N SER A 297 29.80 5.37 9.71
CA SER A 297 30.78 5.88 10.68
C SER A 297 30.16 6.41 11.98
N TYR A 298 28.91 6.89 11.92
CA TYR A 298 28.24 7.58 13.03
C TYR A 298 27.35 6.65 13.87
N TYR A 299 26.77 5.63 13.26
CA TYR A 299 25.88 4.68 13.91
C TYR A 299 26.52 3.30 14.00
N SER A 300 26.38 2.66 15.16
CA SER A 300 26.93 1.33 15.42
C SER A 300 25.93 0.22 15.10
N GLN A 301 24.64 0.50 15.14
CA GLN A 301 23.58 -0.49 14.93
C GLN A 301 22.38 0.16 14.22
N ALA A 302 21.69 -0.62 13.39
CA ALA A 302 20.39 -0.27 12.83
C ALA A 302 19.37 -1.38 13.16
N ARG A 303 18.21 -0.99 13.68
CA ARG A 303 17.11 -1.91 13.99
C ARG A 303 15.87 -1.51 13.23
N GLU A 304 15.29 -2.47 12.54
CA GLU A 304 14.03 -2.32 11.85
C GLU A 304 12.88 -2.72 12.76
N PHE A 305 11.87 -1.85 12.85
CA PHE A 305 10.59 -2.11 13.51
C PHE A 305 9.50 -2.19 12.45
N SER A 306 9.07 -3.40 12.13
CA SER A 306 8.08 -3.69 11.08
C SER A 306 6.71 -3.92 11.68
N PHE A 307 5.70 -3.24 11.16
CA PHE A 307 4.34 -3.31 11.66
C PHE A 307 3.40 -3.84 10.57
N GLN A 308 2.55 -4.78 10.94
CA GLN A 308 1.36 -5.16 10.17
C GLN A 308 0.10 -4.88 10.98
N LEU A 309 -0.94 -4.37 10.33
CA LEU A 309 -2.19 -3.98 10.99
C LEU A 309 -3.33 -4.89 10.53
N ALA A 310 -4.10 -5.41 11.49
CA ALA A 310 -5.37 -6.08 11.20
C ALA A 310 -6.36 -5.14 10.49
N GLN A 311 -6.29 -3.84 10.81
CA GLN A 311 -7.06 -2.79 10.16
C GLN A 311 -6.12 -1.67 9.70
N PRO A 312 -5.85 -1.53 8.39
CA PRO A 312 -5.00 -0.46 7.85
C PRO A 312 -5.66 0.90 8.02
N VAL A 313 -4.85 1.93 8.23
CA VAL A 313 -5.33 3.33 8.26
C VAL A 313 -5.45 3.84 6.82
N LYS A 314 -6.67 4.15 6.38
CA LYS A 314 -6.94 4.50 4.97
C LYS A 314 -6.66 5.96 4.65
N ASN A 315 -6.78 6.85 5.63
CA ASN A 315 -6.64 8.29 5.42
C ASN A 315 -6.33 9.05 6.73
N LYS A 316 -6.10 10.36 6.59
CA LYS A 316 -5.76 11.26 7.70
C LYS A 316 -6.88 11.43 8.74
N ALA A 317 -8.15 11.32 8.35
CA ALA A 317 -9.27 11.43 9.28
C ALA A 317 -9.35 10.18 10.17
N GLU A 318 -9.21 8.99 9.59
CA GLU A 318 -9.17 7.73 10.33
C GLU A 318 -7.95 7.68 11.27
N TYR A 319 -6.78 8.14 10.80
CA TYR A 319 -5.59 8.28 11.63
C TYR A 319 -5.86 9.10 12.90
N ARG A 320 -6.47 10.29 12.74
CA ARG A 320 -6.79 11.19 13.86
C ARG A 320 -7.79 10.58 14.84
N ALA A 321 -8.77 9.82 14.34
CA ALA A 321 -9.74 9.15 15.19
C ALA A 321 -9.10 8.02 16.03
N ARG A 322 -8.22 7.23 15.41
CA ARG A 322 -7.59 6.07 16.06
C ARG A 322 -6.48 6.43 17.03
N ILE A 323 -5.78 7.53 16.78
CA ILE A 323 -4.65 7.92 17.63
C ILE A 323 -5.09 8.53 18.97
N ALA A 324 -6.34 9.00 19.11
CA ALA A 324 -6.77 9.77 20.28
C ALA A 324 -6.51 9.06 21.62
N SER A 325 -6.88 7.78 21.74
CA SER A 325 -6.68 7.00 22.96
C SER A 325 -5.18 6.76 23.23
N ALA A 326 -4.42 6.33 22.22
CA ALA A 326 -2.98 6.10 22.37
C ALA A 326 -2.22 7.40 22.69
N SER A 327 -2.64 8.55 22.12
CA SER A 327 -2.10 9.86 22.44
C SER A 327 -2.37 10.26 23.89
N GLN A 328 -3.58 10.04 24.42
CA GLN A 328 -3.87 10.33 25.82
C GLN A 328 -2.98 9.51 26.76
N THR A 329 -2.84 8.21 26.51
CA THR A 329 -1.93 7.34 27.27
C THR A 329 -0.47 7.78 27.14
N PHE A 330 -0.03 8.15 25.93
CA PHE A 330 1.33 8.63 25.71
C PHE A 330 1.60 9.94 26.48
N PHE A 331 0.70 10.91 26.39
CA PHE A 331 0.86 12.21 27.07
C PHE A 331 0.70 12.12 28.59
N LYS A 332 -0.01 11.11 29.12
CA LYS A 332 -0.11 10.85 30.56
C LYS A 332 1.27 10.70 31.22
N TYR A 333 2.22 10.09 30.51
CA TYR A 333 3.58 9.80 31.00
C TYR A 333 4.64 10.73 30.40
N TYR A 334 4.23 11.70 29.57
CA TYR A 334 5.13 12.68 28.97
C TYR A 334 5.22 13.91 29.88
N ILE A 335 6.22 13.94 30.75
CA ILE A 335 6.52 15.09 31.59
C ILE A 335 7.11 16.19 30.68
N LEU A 336 6.47 17.36 30.65
CA LEU A 336 6.95 18.55 29.91
C LEU A 336 8.24 19.11 30.52
#